data_AF-A0A098G2T7-F1
#
_entry.id   AF-A0A098G2T7-F1
#
_cell.length_a   1.000
_cell.length_b   1.000
_cell.length_c   1.000
_cell.angle_alpha   90.00
_cell.angle_beta   90.00
_cell.angle_gamma   90.00
#
_symmetry.space_group_name_H-M   'P 1'
#
loop_
_entity.id
_entity.type
_entity.pdbx_description
1 polymer ?
#
loop_
_entity_poly.entity_id
_entity_poly.type
_entity_poly.pdbx_seq_one_letter_code
_entity_poly.pdbx_strand_id
1 'polypeptide(L)'
;MKKLLLIIITLVYVTSAPADINKCLSKIRGYKVVKSTVYSFTVDKEKACFFAFYITNPAPGTDVHGDGNTGDSLWYGYYKMNNPDKIYEFPKPKNNLWSSICTIHAVSFYPMHGGKKRDVTIIGACDKQNAVNYTFPLVFIWQGDKYVLDDDVYKALYGAIALTVADVREYIKFPMTQYKVLRDRYEVKR
;
A
#
# COMPACT_ATOMS: atom_id res chain seq x y z
N MET A 1 22.34 33.23 44.25
CA MET A 1 22.76 32.81 42.89
C MET A 1 22.83 31.30 42.65
N LYS A 2 22.34 30.41 43.55
CA LYS A 2 22.33 28.94 43.32
C LYS A 2 21.00 28.35 42.83
N LYS A 3 19.87 29.08 42.95
CA LYS A 3 18.55 28.61 42.51
C LYS A 3 18.20 28.95 41.05
N LEU A 4 18.83 29.97 40.46
CA LEU A 4 18.54 30.39 39.09
C LEU A 4 19.15 29.47 38.03
N LEU A 5 20.33 28.88 38.32
CA LEU A 5 21.01 27.98 37.38
C LEU A 5 20.25 26.66 37.16
N LEU A 6 19.54 26.17 38.20
CA LEU A 6 18.81 24.91 38.12
C LEU A 6 17.57 25.00 37.21
N ILE A 7 16.95 26.18 37.14
CA ILE A 7 15.72 26.41 36.36
C ILE A 7 16.01 26.49 34.86
N ILE A 8 17.21 26.97 34.48
CA ILE A 8 17.60 27.07 33.07
C ILE A 8 17.97 25.68 32.51
N ILE A 9 18.58 24.80 33.32
CA ILE A 9 18.95 23.45 32.90
C ILE A 9 17.73 22.55 32.72
N THR A 10 16.67 22.72 33.53
CA THR A 10 15.41 21.99 33.33
C THR A 10 14.60 22.51 32.15
N LEU A 11 14.70 23.80 31.79
CA LEU A 11 13.95 24.33 30.63
C LEU A 11 14.53 23.88 29.28
N VAL A 12 15.83 23.62 29.20
CA VAL A 12 16.46 23.07 27.97
C VAL A 12 16.07 21.61 27.76
N TYR A 13 15.73 20.87 28.81
CA TYR A 13 15.27 19.47 28.69
C TYR A 13 13.81 19.33 28.21
N VAL A 14 13.02 20.42 28.23
CA VAL A 14 11.59 20.38 27.86
C VAL A 14 11.35 20.75 26.39
N THR A 15 12.37 21.24 25.67
CA THR A 15 12.20 21.75 24.28
C THR A 15 12.85 20.90 23.19
N SER A 16 13.34 19.72 23.52
CA SER A 16 13.69 18.71 22.51
C SER A 16 13.08 17.38 22.90
N ALA A 17 11.76 17.27 22.78
CA ALA A 17 11.20 15.99 22.38
C ALA A 17 11.83 15.70 21.00
N PRO A 18 12.74 14.73 20.84
CA PRO A 18 13.06 14.27 19.51
C PRO A 18 11.72 13.92 18.88
N ALA A 19 11.39 14.58 17.76
CA ALA A 19 10.29 14.13 16.91
C ALA A 19 10.48 12.62 16.78
N ASP A 20 9.51 11.84 17.25
CA ASP A 20 9.66 10.41 17.50
C ASP A 20 10.10 9.72 16.19
N ILE A 21 11.42 9.61 15.97
CA ILE A 21 12.05 9.16 14.70
C ILE A 21 11.66 7.70 14.41
N ASN A 22 10.93 7.06 15.33
CA ASN A 22 10.43 5.70 15.24
C ASN A 22 8.94 5.59 14.91
N LYS A 23 8.21 6.71 14.71
CA LYS A 23 6.80 6.67 14.30
C LYS A 23 6.62 7.21 12.89
N CYS A 24 5.87 6.46 12.09
CA CYS A 24 5.44 6.94 10.79
C CYS A 24 4.52 8.16 10.97
N LEU A 25 4.89 9.27 10.34
CA LEU A 25 4.11 10.49 10.27
C LEU A 25 2.97 10.28 9.27
N SER A 26 1.74 10.53 9.72
CA SER A 26 0.54 10.57 8.88
C SER A 26 0.33 11.93 8.19
N LYS A 27 1.05 12.96 8.66
CA LYS A 27 0.97 14.32 8.12
C LYS A 27 1.99 14.52 7.00
N ILE A 28 1.74 13.89 5.87
CA ILE A 28 2.51 14.08 4.65
C ILE A 28 1.99 15.36 3.99
N ARG A 29 2.82 16.42 3.95
CA ARG A 29 2.41 17.74 3.45
C ARG A 29 1.83 17.62 2.03
N GLY A 30 0.64 18.20 1.82
CA GLY A 30 0.00 18.30 0.49
C GLY A 30 -0.91 17.13 0.09
N TYR A 31 -1.04 16.08 0.90
CA TYR A 31 -1.80 14.88 0.50
C TYR A 31 -2.92 14.51 1.48
N LYS A 32 -4.08 14.14 0.94
CA LYS A 32 -5.20 13.55 1.70
C LYS A 32 -4.95 12.05 1.88
N VAL A 33 -4.19 11.71 2.92
CA VAL A 33 -3.86 10.32 3.27
C VAL A 33 -5.13 9.52 3.55
N VAL A 34 -5.20 8.29 3.03
CA VAL A 34 -6.27 7.35 3.37
C VAL A 34 -6.09 6.95 4.83
N LYS A 35 -7.10 7.23 5.66
CA LYS A 35 -7.08 6.89 7.10
C LYS A 35 -6.67 5.42 7.26
N SER A 36 -5.72 5.18 8.16
CA SER A 36 -5.20 3.84 8.50
C SER A 36 -4.28 3.16 7.47
N THR A 37 -3.75 3.86 6.47
CA THR A 37 -2.80 3.25 5.50
C THR A 37 -1.33 3.49 5.80
N VAL A 38 -1.00 4.01 6.99
CA VAL A 38 0.39 4.32 7.34
C VAL A 38 0.99 3.15 8.13
N TYR A 39 1.90 2.40 7.49
CA TYR A 39 2.51 1.21 8.09
C TYR A 39 4.03 1.27 8.02
N SER A 40 4.71 0.88 9.10
CA SER A 40 6.18 0.78 9.11
C SER A 40 6.63 -0.54 8.48
N PHE A 41 7.71 -0.47 7.71
CA PHE A 41 8.39 -1.64 7.15
C PHE A 41 9.88 -1.34 6.94
N THR A 42 10.59 -2.26 6.27
CA THR A 42 12.03 -2.14 6.04
C THR A 42 12.33 -2.23 4.56
N VAL A 43 13.06 -1.24 4.04
CA VAL A 43 13.54 -1.17 2.65
C VAL A 43 15.06 -1.04 2.71
N ASP A 44 15.77 -1.99 2.11
CA ASP A 44 17.24 -1.98 2.07
C ASP A 44 17.90 -1.74 3.44
N LYS A 45 17.47 -2.48 4.47
CA LYS A 45 17.91 -2.35 5.87
C LYS A 45 17.56 -1.02 6.56
N GLU A 46 16.92 -0.08 5.86
CA GLU A 46 16.42 1.17 6.44
C GLU A 46 14.95 1.06 6.81
N LYS A 47 14.55 1.73 7.90
CA LYS A 47 13.12 1.83 8.26
C LYS A 47 12.42 2.78 7.28
N ALA A 48 11.26 2.34 6.80
CA ALA A 48 10.41 3.07 5.88
C ALA A 48 8.96 3.03 6.33
N CYS A 49 8.17 3.94 5.79
CA CYS A 49 6.75 4.05 6.07
C CYS A 49 5.98 4.00 4.76
N PHE A 50 5.20 2.94 4.59
CA PHE A 50 4.20 2.85 3.54
C PHE A 50 3.07 3.84 3.84
N PHE A 51 2.49 4.41 2.79
CA PHE A 51 1.29 5.21 2.87
C PHE A 51 0.49 5.15 1.57
N ALA A 52 -0.80 5.45 1.66
CA ALA A 52 -1.63 5.71 0.50
C ALA A 52 -2.43 7.01 0.67
N PHE A 53 -2.72 7.69 -0.43
CA PHE A 53 -3.54 8.90 -0.46
C PHE A 53 -4.41 8.94 -1.72
N TYR A 54 -5.47 9.72 -1.64
CA TYR A 54 -6.32 10.01 -2.79
C TYR A 54 -5.66 11.09 -3.66
N ILE A 55 -5.58 10.84 -4.96
CA ILE A 55 -5.32 11.86 -5.97
C ILE A 55 -6.54 12.04 -6.83
N THR A 56 -6.77 13.24 -7.34
CA THR A 56 -7.77 13.45 -8.38
C THR A 56 -7.40 12.63 -9.61
N ASN A 57 -8.32 11.74 -10.01
CA ASN A 57 -8.24 10.90 -11.18
C ASN A 57 -8.13 11.78 -12.43
N PRO A 58 -7.04 11.68 -13.22
CA PRO A 58 -6.87 12.46 -14.44
C PRO A 58 -7.82 12.05 -15.57
N ALA A 59 -8.51 10.92 -15.45
CA ALA A 59 -9.49 10.41 -16.41
C ALA A 59 -10.71 9.84 -15.66
N PRO A 60 -11.57 10.70 -15.08
CA PRO A 60 -12.74 10.25 -14.34
C PRO A 60 -13.67 9.47 -15.28
N GLY A 61 -13.85 8.18 -15.01
CA GLY A 61 -14.91 7.39 -15.61
C GLY A 61 -16.19 7.56 -14.80
N THR A 62 -17.30 7.86 -15.45
CA THR A 62 -18.62 7.73 -14.81
C THR A 62 -19.01 6.26 -14.85
N ASP A 63 -18.84 5.55 -13.75
CA ASP A 63 -19.55 4.28 -13.56
C ASP A 63 -20.97 4.60 -13.06
N VAL A 64 -21.97 3.99 -13.68
CA VAL A 64 -23.41 4.21 -13.41
C VAL A 64 -23.87 3.51 -12.12
N HIS A 65 -22.98 2.78 -11.45
CA HIS A 65 -23.31 1.98 -10.26
C HIS A 65 -22.31 2.18 -9.11
N GLY A 66 -22.38 3.32 -8.42
CA GLY A 66 -21.84 3.43 -7.05
C GLY A 66 -21.35 4.83 -6.64
N ASP A 67 -21.42 5.11 -5.34
CA ASP A 67 -21.06 6.39 -4.70
C ASP A 67 -19.61 6.43 -4.15
N GLY A 68 -18.68 5.76 -4.83
CA GLY A 68 -17.28 6.15 -4.78
C GLY A 68 -17.10 7.37 -5.67
N ASN A 69 -16.33 8.38 -5.25
CA ASN A 69 -15.97 9.43 -6.19
C ASN A 69 -14.98 8.81 -7.18
N THR A 70 -15.45 8.30 -8.33
CA THR A 70 -14.61 7.75 -9.41
C THR A 70 -13.59 8.78 -9.94
N GLY A 71 -13.74 10.03 -9.53
CA GLY A 71 -12.81 11.12 -9.70
C GLY A 71 -11.58 11.09 -8.81
N ASP A 72 -11.37 10.11 -7.90
CA ASP A 72 -10.11 9.97 -7.15
C ASP A 72 -9.48 8.57 -7.34
N SER A 73 -8.20 8.51 -7.72
CA SER A 73 -7.40 7.27 -7.75
C SER A 73 -6.59 7.13 -6.47
N LEU A 74 -6.37 5.89 -6.03
CA LEU A 74 -5.42 5.62 -4.95
C LEU A 74 -3.99 5.69 -5.45
N TRP A 75 -3.19 6.49 -4.77
CA TRP A 75 -1.75 6.55 -4.95
C TRP A 75 -1.10 5.96 -3.72
N TYR A 76 -0.11 5.10 -3.92
CA TYR A 76 0.58 4.38 -2.86
C TYR A 76 2.09 4.46 -3.05
N GLY A 77 2.80 4.65 -1.94
CA GLY A 77 4.24 4.85 -1.93
C GLY A 77 4.83 4.63 -0.56
N TYR A 78 6.09 5.01 -0.40
CA TYR A 78 6.74 5.04 0.89
C TYR A 78 7.72 6.20 1.01
N TYR A 79 8.08 6.53 2.24
CA TYR A 79 9.23 7.37 2.54
C TYR A 79 10.18 6.65 3.49
N LYS A 80 11.47 6.98 3.42
CA LYS A 80 12.45 6.49 4.39
C LYS A 80 12.38 7.38 5.63
N MET A 81 12.45 6.80 6.82
CA MET A 81 12.27 7.57 8.07
C MET A 81 13.38 8.59 8.33
N ASN A 82 14.57 8.38 7.74
CA ASN A 82 15.69 9.33 7.76
C ASN A 82 15.51 10.51 6.79
N ASN A 83 14.55 10.44 5.87
CA ASN A 83 14.25 11.48 4.89
C ASN A 83 12.75 11.44 4.54
N PRO A 84 11.87 11.85 5.48
CA PRO A 84 10.43 11.74 5.31
C PRO A 84 9.84 12.67 4.23
N ASP A 85 10.60 13.70 3.82
CA ASP A 85 10.20 14.62 2.75
C ASP A 85 10.36 14.00 1.35
N LYS A 86 11.20 12.96 1.22
CA LYS A 86 11.39 12.25 -0.04
C LYS A 86 10.43 11.06 -0.14
N ILE A 87 9.48 11.20 -1.06
CA ILE A 87 8.53 10.14 -1.40
C ILE A 87 9.07 9.27 -2.54
N TYR A 88 8.89 7.96 -2.40
CA TYR A 88 9.15 6.95 -3.42
C TYR A 88 7.81 6.33 -3.84
N GLU A 89 7.45 6.46 -5.12
CA GLU A 89 6.24 5.83 -5.65
C GLU A 89 6.50 4.35 -5.93
N PHE A 90 5.51 3.49 -5.66
CA PHE A 90 5.51 2.17 -6.27
C PHE A 90 5.08 2.28 -7.74
N PRO A 91 5.64 1.45 -8.64
CA PRO A 91 5.28 1.50 -10.05
C PRO A 91 3.81 1.12 -10.24
N LYS A 92 3.12 1.81 -11.15
CA LYS A 92 1.75 1.49 -11.53
C LYS A 92 1.72 0.41 -12.62
N PRO A 93 0.70 -0.45 -12.67
CA PRO A 93 0.46 -1.29 -13.84
C PRO A 93 0.37 -0.44 -15.12
N LYS A 94 0.77 -1.02 -16.26
CA LYS A 94 0.76 -0.31 -17.56
C LYS A 94 -0.64 -0.04 -18.10
N ASN A 95 -1.64 -0.82 -17.66
CA ASN A 95 -3.03 -0.59 -18.04
C ASN A 95 -3.65 0.49 -17.16
N ASN A 96 -4.87 0.93 -17.48
CA ASN A 96 -5.58 1.91 -16.67
C ASN A 96 -6.50 1.26 -15.61
N LEU A 97 -6.55 -0.07 -15.51
CA LEU A 97 -7.49 -0.75 -14.61
C LEU A 97 -7.15 -0.52 -13.14
N TRP A 98 -5.88 -0.28 -12.79
CA TRP A 98 -5.48 0.04 -11.41
C TRP A 98 -6.07 1.35 -10.89
N SER A 99 -6.54 2.26 -11.77
CA SER A 99 -7.23 3.48 -11.33
C SER A 99 -8.60 3.19 -10.73
N SER A 100 -9.11 1.96 -10.88
CA SER A 100 -10.35 1.46 -10.27
C SER A 100 -10.15 0.95 -8.84
N ILE A 101 -9.01 1.19 -8.21
CA ILE A 101 -8.78 0.93 -6.79
C ILE A 101 -9.14 2.20 -6.01
N CYS A 102 -10.27 2.20 -5.30
CA CYS A 102 -10.67 3.31 -4.43
C CYS A 102 -10.63 2.96 -2.93
N THR A 103 -10.50 1.70 -2.56
CA THR A 103 -10.28 1.26 -1.18
C THR A 103 -9.16 0.23 -1.12
N ILE A 104 -8.31 0.32 -0.08
CA ILE A 104 -7.33 -0.71 0.26
C ILE A 104 -7.97 -1.68 1.25
N HIS A 105 -8.02 -2.96 0.91
CA HIS A 105 -8.53 -4.03 1.77
C HIS A 105 -7.42 -4.70 2.59
N ALA A 106 -6.23 -4.85 2.02
CA ALA A 106 -5.10 -5.47 2.71
C ALA A 106 -3.76 -4.91 2.25
N VAL A 107 -2.81 -4.82 3.19
CA VAL A 107 -1.40 -4.53 2.91
C VAL A 107 -0.54 -5.57 3.63
N SER A 108 0.50 -6.08 2.97
CA SER A 108 1.45 -7.02 3.55
C SER A 108 2.88 -6.68 3.15
N PHE A 109 3.83 -6.91 4.07
CA PHE A 109 5.27 -6.67 3.90
C PHE A 109 6.07 -7.96 4.04
N TYR A 110 5.54 -9.06 3.51
CA TYR A 110 6.09 -10.40 3.68
C TYR A 110 6.85 -10.84 2.42
N PRO A 111 7.98 -11.57 2.53
CA PRO A 111 8.65 -12.15 1.36
C PRO A 111 7.76 -13.21 0.70
N MET A 112 7.27 -12.94 -0.51
CA MET A 112 6.40 -13.86 -1.24
C MET A 112 7.20 -14.79 -2.16
N HIS A 113 8.33 -14.31 -2.70
CA HIS A 113 9.17 -15.02 -3.68
C HIS A 113 10.33 -15.84 -3.10
N GLY A 114 10.23 -16.31 -1.85
CA GLY A 114 11.25 -17.18 -1.24
C GLY A 114 12.59 -16.51 -0.88
N GLY A 115 12.69 -15.17 -0.98
CA GLY A 115 13.87 -14.39 -0.60
C GLY A 115 13.81 -13.83 0.83
N LYS A 116 14.88 -13.12 1.24
CA LYS A 116 14.91 -12.34 2.50
C LYS A 116 14.32 -10.94 2.35
N LYS A 117 14.22 -10.43 1.11
CA LYS A 117 13.67 -9.11 0.84
C LYS A 117 12.15 -9.15 0.95
N ARG A 118 11.57 -8.13 1.58
CA ARG A 118 10.13 -8.02 1.79
C ARG A 118 9.48 -7.49 0.52
N ASP A 119 8.53 -8.25 0.00
CA ASP A 119 7.63 -7.79 -1.04
C ASP A 119 6.55 -6.91 -0.40
N VAL A 120 6.00 -5.99 -1.17
CA VAL A 120 4.86 -5.17 -0.74
C VAL A 120 3.63 -5.65 -1.51
N THR A 121 2.66 -6.21 -0.81
CA THR A 121 1.38 -6.61 -1.40
C THR A 121 0.32 -5.61 -1.00
N ILE A 122 -0.40 -5.08 -1.97
CA ILE A 122 -1.58 -4.24 -1.78
C ILE A 122 -2.75 -4.94 -2.48
N ILE A 123 -3.82 -5.19 -1.75
CA ILE A 123 -5.08 -5.66 -2.32
C ILE A 123 -6.10 -4.57 -2.10
N GLY A 124 -6.70 -4.09 -3.18
CA GLY A 124 -7.77 -3.11 -3.14
C GLY A 124 -8.84 -3.38 -4.16
N ALA A 125 -9.93 -2.63 -4.08
CA ALA A 125 -11.05 -2.69 -5.02
C ALA A 125 -11.84 -1.37 -4.98
N CYS A 126 -12.83 -1.28 -5.85
CA CYS A 126 -13.98 -0.40 -5.69
C CYS A 126 -15.23 -1.26 -5.52
N ASP A 127 -15.92 -1.06 -4.40
CA ASP A 127 -17.15 -1.79 -4.07
C ASP A 127 -18.17 -0.80 -3.54
N LYS A 128 -19.38 -0.77 -4.13
CA LYS A 128 -20.55 -0.21 -3.44
C LYS A 128 -21.88 -0.90 -3.70
N GLN A 129 -22.09 -1.67 -4.79
CA GLN A 129 -23.40 -2.32 -5.05
C GLN A 129 -23.44 -3.41 -6.13
N ASN A 130 -22.33 -3.74 -6.83
CA ASN A 130 -22.33 -4.74 -7.90
C ASN A 130 -21.70 -6.06 -7.44
N ALA A 131 -22.34 -7.17 -7.80
CA ALA A 131 -22.14 -8.53 -7.30
C ALA A 131 -20.75 -9.17 -7.52
N VAL A 132 -19.74 -8.40 -7.95
CA VAL A 132 -18.40 -8.92 -8.21
C VAL A 132 -17.36 -7.96 -7.65
N ASN A 133 -16.93 -8.21 -6.42
CA ASN A 133 -15.84 -7.49 -5.74
C ASN A 133 -14.50 -7.82 -6.40
N TYR A 134 -14.28 -7.27 -7.60
CA TYR A 134 -13.06 -7.42 -8.34
C TYR A 134 -11.90 -6.81 -7.57
N THR A 135 -11.02 -7.68 -7.08
CA THR A 135 -9.82 -7.27 -6.37
C THR A 135 -8.65 -7.05 -7.32
N PHE A 136 -7.77 -6.15 -6.92
CA PHE A 136 -6.54 -5.79 -7.62
C PHE A 136 -5.35 -6.17 -6.72
N PRO A 137 -4.68 -7.31 -6.97
CA PRO A 137 -3.49 -7.70 -6.24
C PRO A 137 -2.25 -7.07 -6.85
N LEU A 138 -1.79 -5.98 -6.25
CA LEU A 138 -0.54 -5.33 -6.62
C LEU A 138 0.58 -5.89 -5.74
N VAL A 139 1.47 -6.68 -6.32
CA VAL A 139 2.65 -7.22 -5.63
C VAL A 139 3.89 -6.51 -6.15
N PHE A 140 4.65 -5.89 -5.25
CA PHE A 140 5.89 -5.19 -5.57
C PHE A 140 7.08 -5.97 -5.02
N ILE A 141 7.96 -6.38 -5.93
CA ILE A 141 9.17 -7.14 -5.62
C ILE A 141 10.38 -6.23 -5.70
N TRP A 142 11.33 -6.42 -4.79
CA TRP A 142 12.56 -5.62 -4.79
C TRP A 142 13.57 -6.17 -5.80
N GLN A 143 13.86 -5.39 -6.85
CA GLN A 143 14.84 -5.75 -7.88
C GLN A 143 15.89 -4.64 -8.02
N GLY A 144 17.17 -5.02 -7.86
CA GLY A 144 18.26 -4.04 -7.81
C GLY A 144 18.13 -3.10 -6.61
N ASP A 145 17.78 -1.85 -6.88
CA ASP A 145 17.67 -0.72 -5.96
C ASP A 145 16.24 -0.13 -5.86
N LYS A 146 15.25 -0.81 -6.47
CA LYS A 146 13.86 -0.32 -6.52
C LYS A 146 12.84 -1.43 -6.44
N TYR A 147 11.60 -1.04 -6.17
CA TYR A 147 10.45 -1.90 -6.33
C TYR A 147 9.99 -1.95 -7.79
N VAL A 148 9.70 -3.15 -8.28
CA VAL A 148 9.03 -3.39 -9.56
C VAL A 148 7.70 -4.11 -9.31
N LEU A 149 6.70 -3.88 -10.17
CA LEU A 149 5.44 -4.61 -10.12
C LEU A 149 5.66 -6.03 -10.64
N ASP A 150 5.13 -7.01 -9.92
CA ASP A 150 4.93 -8.36 -10.41
C ASP A 150 3.69 -8.40 -11.32
N ASP A 151 3.95 -8.21 -12.60
CA ASP A 151 2.93 -8.09 -13.64
C ASP A 151 2.20 -9.42 -13.89
N ASP A 152 2.85 -10.55 -13.62
CA ASP A 152 2.26 -11.88 -13.82
C ASP A 152 1.21 -12.19 -12.75
N VAL A 153 1.51 -11.89 -11.48
CA VAL A 153 0.53 -11.99 -10.39
C VAL A 153 -0.64 -11.04 -10.64
N TYR A 154 -0.34 -9.79 -11.00
CA TYR A 154 -1.36 -8.80 -11.28
C TYR A 154 -2.30 -9.24 -12.41
N LYS A 155 -1.77 -9.68 -13.55
CA LYS A 155 -2.57 -10.12 -14.70
C LYS A 155 -3.40 -11.37 -14.41
N ALA A 156 -2.83 -12.33 -13.70
CA ALA A 156 -3.47 -13.61 -13.46
C ALA A 156 -4.59 -13.52 -12.42
N LEU A 157 -4.43 -12.67 -11.40
CA LEU A 157 -5.35 -12.59 -10.27
C LEU A 157 -6.21 -11.32 -10.27
N TYR A 158 -5.98 -10.39 -11.20
CA TYR A 158 -6.89 -9.26 -11.42
C TYR A 158 -8.32 -9.79 -11.65
N GLY A 159 -9.27 -9.23 -10.91
CA GLY A 159 -10.66 -9.63 -11.01
C GLY A 159 -11.01 -10.91 -10.24
N ALA A 160 -10.10 -11.46 -9.43
CA ALA A 160 -10.49 -12.43 -8.43
C ALA A 160 -11.42 -11.77 -7.39
N ILE A 161 -12.44 -12.48 -6.93
CA ILE A 161 -13.36 -12.00 -5.90
C ILE A 161 -12.76 -12.28 -4.53
N ALA A 162 -12.82 -11.32 -3.59
CA ALA A 162 -12.46 -11.55 -2.18
C ALA A 162 -11.08 -12.19 -1.97
N LEU A 163 -10.09 -11.82 -2.79
CA LEU A 163 -8.74 -12.36 -2.72
C LEU A 163 -8.06 -11.98 -1.40
N THR A 164 -7.43 -12.95 -0.74
CA THR A 164 -6.64 -12.71 0.47
C THR A 164 -5.14 -12.65 0.16
N VAL A 165 -4.35 -12.10 1.09
CA VAL A 165 -2.87 -12.14 1.00
C VAL A 165 -2.36 -13.59 0.97
N ALA A 166 -3.05 -14.52 1.62
CA ALA A 166 -2.69 -15.94 1.60
C ALA A 166 -2.91 -16.56 0.21
N ASP A 167 -4.01 -16.21 -0.47
CA ASP A 167 -4.28 -16.68 -1.83
C ASP A 167 -3.21 -16.19 -2.82
N VAL A 168 -2.82 -14.91 -2.72
CA VAL A 168 -1.72 -14.34 -3.53
C VAL A 168 -0.41 -15.09 -3.27
N ARG A 169 -0.08 -15.31 -2.00
CA ARG A 169 1.14 -16.04 -1.61
C ARG A 169 1.14 -17.46 -2.16
N GLU A 170 0.01 -18.14 -2.08
CA GLU A 170 -0.09 -19.51 -2.57
C GLU A 170 -0.04 -19.59 -4.09
N TYR A 171 -0.59 -18.58 -4.78
CA TYR A 171 -0.46 -18.44 -6.23
C TYR A 171 1.00 -18.30 -6.65
N ILE A 172 1.77 -17.45 -5.98
CA ILE A 172 3.20 -17.28 -6.29
C ILE A 172 3.97 -18.60 -6.15
N LYS A 173 3.61 -19.46 -5.18
CA LYS A 173 4.26 -20.77 -5.00
C LYS A 173 3.79 -21.82 -5.99
N PHE A 174 2.48 -21.88 -6.27
CA PHE A 174 1.86 -22.90 -7.12
C PHE A 174 0.89 -22.25 -8.12
N PRO A 175 1.39 -21.52 -9.13
CA PRO A 175 0.55 -20.68 -9.99
C PRO A 175 -0.59 -21.45 -10.66
N MET A 176 -0.27 -22.58 -11.31
CA MET A 176 -1.25 -23.39 -12.03
C MET A 176 -2.32 -23.98 -11.12
N THR A 177 -1.91 -24.54 -9.98
CA THR A 177 -2.81 -25.17 -9.03
C THR A 177 -3.71 -24.13 -8.36
N GLN A 178 -3.11 -23.05 -7.87
CA GLN A 178 -3.87 -22.04 -7.13
C GLN A 178 -4.76 -21.22 -8.06
N TYR A 179 -4.34 -20.93 -9.29
CA TYR A 179 -5.22 -20.29 -10.27
C TYR A 179 -6.49 -21.12 -10.48
N LYS A 180 -6.36 -22.44 -10.64
CA LYS A 180 -7.50 -23.35 -10.73
C LYS A 180 -8.37 -23.30 -9.48
N VAL A 181 -7.77 -23.36 -8.28
CA VAL A 181 -8.50 -23.29 -7.00
C VAL A 181 -9.30 -21.99 -6.89
N LEU A 182 -8.69 -20.84 -7.22
CA LEU A 182 -9.33 -19.54 -7.14
C LEU A 182 -10.42 -19.41 -8.19
N ARG A 183 -10.15 -19.81 -9.43
CA ARG A 183 -11.17 -19.84 -10.48
C ARG A 183 -12.37 -20.69 -10.06
N ASP A 184 -12.15 -21.92 -9.61
CA ASP A 184 -13.23 -22.83 -9.20
C ASP A 184 -13.98 -22.33 -7.95
N ARG A 185 -13.35 -21.51 -7.10
CA ARG A 185 -13.96 -20.88 -5.92
C ARG A 185 -14.87 -19.70 -6.29
N TYR A 186 -14.55 -18.95 -7.34
CA TYR A 186 -15.20 -17.67 -7.66
C TYR A 186 -15.99 -17.67 -8.98
N GLU A 187 -15.77 -18.65 -9.85
CA GLU A 187 -16.73 -19.01 -10.89
C GLU A 187 -17.89 -19.75 -10.20
N VAL A 188 -18.90 -18.98 -9.80
CA VAL A 188 -20.22 -19.54 -9.53
C VAL A 188 -20.58 -20.37 -10.76
N LYS A 189 -20.82 -21.68 -10.58
CA LYS A 189 -21.41 -22.55 -11.62
C LYS A 189 -22.56 -21.79 -12.27
N ARG A 190 -22.33 -21.27 -13.47
CA ARG A 190 -23.39 -20.70 -14.31
C ARG A 190 -24.32 -21.81 -14.76
#